data_AF-A0A212FKT3-F1
#
_entry.id   AF-A0A212FKT3-F1
#
_cell.length_a   1.000
_cell.length_b   1.000
_cell.length_c   1.000
_cell.angle_alpha   90.00
_cell.angle_beta   90.00
_cell.angle_gamma   90.00
#
_symmetry.space_group_name_H-M   'P 1'
#
loop_
_entity.id
_entity.type
_entity.pdbx_description
1 polymer ?
#
loop_
_entity_poly.entity_id
_entity_poly.type
_entity_poly.pdbx_seq_one_letter_code
_entity_poly.pdbx_strand_id
1 'polypeptide(L)'
;MLYAARLIAPAARSALFSNTALVRPLAALPQAQIVPAPVSQLSAVRSFQTTAVTKDIDSAAKFIGAGAATVGVAGSGIGIGVVFGCLIIGYARNPSLKQQIFSYAILGFALSEAMGLFCAGIGTVFGSLIIGYARNPSLKQQLFSYAILGFALSEAMGLFCLMMAFLLLFAF
;
A
#
# COMPACT_ATOMS: atom_id res chain seq x y z
N MET A 1 4.80 32.55 7.34
CA MET A 1 4.12 32.23 8.62
C MET A 1 2.62 32.51 8.49
N LEU A 2 1.84 31.56 7.98
CA LEU A 2 0.37 31.55 8.11
C LEU A 2 -0.04 30.10 8.31
N TYR A 3 -0.08 29.73 9.58
CA TYR A 3 -0.53 28.46 10.11
C TYR A 3 -1.97 28.67 10.60
N ALA A 4 -2.74 27.59 10.62
CA ALA A 4 -3.97 27.39 11.39
C ALA A 4 -5.21 28.21 11.01
N ALA A 5 -6.26 27.48 10.60
CA ALA A 5 -7.43 27.25 11.45
C ALA A 5 -8.69 27.00 10.59
N ARG A 6 -8.87 25.77 10.12
CA ARG A 6 -10.21 25.23 9.84
C ARG A 6 -10.34 23.86 10.50
N LEU A 7 -10.37 23.90 11.82
CA LEU A 7 -10.90 22.84 12.68
C LEU A 7 -12.09 23.46 13.40
N ILE A 8 -13.30 22.98 13.14
CA ILE A 8 -14.47 22.92 14.05
C ILE A 8 -15.57 22.20 13.24
N ALA A 9 -16.02 21.09 13.81
CA ALA A 9 -16.97 20.15 13.25
C ALA A 9 -18.43 20.51 13.69
N PRO A 10 -19.40 19.58 13.80
CA PRO A 10 -20.71 19.64 13.15
C PRO A 10 -21.87 19.95 14.13
N ALA A 11 -22.96 20.57 13.68
CA ALA A 11 -24.21 20.58 14.45
C ALA A 11 -25.44 20.93 13.60
N ALA A 12 -26.33 19.95 13.48
CA ALA A 12 -27.78 20.06 13.64
C ALA A 12 -28.51 21.31 13.10
N ARG A 13 -29.40 21.11 12.12
CA ARG A 13 -30.80 21.52 12.30
C ARG A 13 -31.75 20.76 11.36
N SER A 14 -32.31 19.70 11.90
CA SER A 14 -33.61 19.16 11.53
C SER A 14 -34.71 20.21 11.74
N ALA A 15 -35.57 20.41 10.73
CA ALA A 15 -36.99 20.74 10.84
C ALA A 15 -37.45 21.37 9.52
N LEU A 16 -38.25 20.64 8.74
CA LEU A 16 -39.36 21.20 7.95
C LEU A 16 -40.25 20.01 7.53
N PHE A 17 -40.91 19.42 8.53
CA PHE A 17 -42.19 18.77 8.30
C PHE A 17 -43.22 19.88 8.09
N SER A 18 -43.84 19.96 6.92
CA SER A 18 -45.10 20.70 6.77
C SER A 18 -46.11 19.78 6.11
N ASN A 19 -46.93 19.23 6.99
CA ASN A 19 -48.05 18.35 6.76
C ASN A 19 -49.19 19.16 6.10
N THR A 20 -49.54 18.84 4.86
CA THR A 20 -50.78 19.36 4.24
C THR A 20 -51.65 18.18 3.82
N ALA A 21 -52.21 17.51 4.83
CA ALA A 21 -53.38 16.69 4.67
C ALA A 21 -54.60 17.61 4.53
N LEU A 22 -55.13 17.74 3.32
CA LEU A 22 -56.42 18.36 3.06
C LEU A 22 -57.28 17.43 2.21
N VAL A 23 -57.92 16.50 2.93
CA VAL A 23 -59.32 16.09 2.83
C VAL A 23 -59.94 16.09 1.42
N ARG A 24 -60.24 14.87 0.90
CA ARG A 24 -61.31 14.67 -0.09
C ARG A 24 -62.07 13.36 0.23
N PRO A 25 -63.42 13.37 0.24
CA PRO A 25 -64.21 12.51 1.10
C PRO A 25 -64.57 11.15 0.49
N LEU A 26 -64.79 10.17 1.38
CA LEU A 26 -65.43 8.89 1.13
C LEU A 26 -66.88 9.09 0.65
N ALA A 27 -67.25 8.51 -0.50
CA ALA A 27 -68.60 8.05 -0.77
C ALA A 27 -68.62 7.00 -1.90
N ALA A 28 -69.38 5.92 -1.66
CA ALA A 28 -69.93 4.93 -2.60
C ALA A 28 -69.04 3.75 -3.11
N LEU A 29 -69.20 2.59 -2.47
CA LEU A 29 -69.34 1.28 -3.14
C LEU A 29 -70.85 1.01 -3.23
N PRO A 30 -71.43 0.37 -4.29
CA PRO A 30 -70.92 -0.87 -4.88
C PRO A 30 -71.12 -1.05 -6.41
N GLN A 31 -70.28 -1.85 -7.05
CA GLN A 31 -70.69 -2.98 -7.92
C GLN A 31 -69.46 -3.67 -8.54
N ALA A 32 -69.35 -4.97 -8.29
CA ALA A 32 -68.37 -5.83 -8.92
C ALA A 32 -68.72 -6.00 -10.41
N GLN A 33 -67.95 -5.38 -11.29
CA GLN A 33 -67.99 -5.65 -12.72
C GLN A 33 -66.74 -6.44 -13.10
N ILE A 34 -66.92 -7.73 -13.37
CA ILE A 34 -65.88 -8.62 -13.90
C ILE A 34 -65.62 -8.17 -15.34
N VAL A 35 -64.59 -7.35 -15.54
CA VAL A 35 -64.05 -7.06 -16.87
C VAL A 35 -62.98 -8.13 -17.14
N PRO A 36 -63.03 -8.89 -18.25
CA PRO A 36 -61.94 -9.77 -18.62
C PRO A 36 -60.70 -8.91 -18.85
N ALA A 37 -59.65 -9.11 -18.06
CA ALA A 37 -58.38 -8.44 -18.29
C ALA A 37 -57.89 -8.80 -19.71
N PRO A 38 -57.58 -7.83 -20.59
CA PRO A 38 -56.81 -8.15 -21.78
C PRO A 38 -55.45 -8.60 -21.27
N VAL A 39 -55.17 -9.89 -21.42
CA VAL A 39 -53.85 -10.48 -21.18
C VAL A 39 -52.94 -9.87 -22.23
N SER A 40 -52.43 -8.68 -21.92
CA SER A 40 -51.38 -8.02 -22.68
C SER A 40 -50.16 -8.88 -22.41
N GLN A 41 -49.93 -9.86 -23.27
CA GLN A 41 -48.71 -10.67 -23.26
C GLN A 41 -47.54 -9.70 -23.40
N LEU A 42 -46.96 -9.33 -22.27
CA LEU A 42 -45.63 -8.75 -22.21
C LEU A 42 -44.69 -9.86 -22.67
N SER A 43 -44.50 -9.94 -23.99
CA SER A 43 -43.25 -10.44 -24.54
C SER A 43 -42.16 -9.48 -24.07
N ALA A 44 -41.74 -9.65 -22.82
CA ALA A 44 -40.55 -9.04 -22.27
C ALA A 44 -39.37 -9.67 -23.02
N VAL A 45 -39.14 -9.18 -24.24
CA VAL A 45 -37.83 -9.23 -24.85
C VAL A 45 -36.96 -8.41 -23.91
N ARG A 46 -36.39 -9.08 -22.91
CA ARG A 46 -35.31 -8.53 -22.09
C ARG A 46 -34.14 -8.37 -23.05
N SER A 47 -34.11 -7.23 -23.74
CA SER A 47 -32.89 -6.76 -24.37
C SER A 47 -31.83 -6.77 -23.28
N PHE A 48 -30.74 -7.51 -23.48
CA PHE A 48 -29.55 -7.36 -22.66
C PHE A 48 -29.13 -5.90 -22.75
N GLN A 49 -29.52 -5.10 -21.78
CA GLN A 49 -29.13 -3.70 -21.68
C GLN A 49 -27.72 -3.72 -21.12
N THR A 50 -26.73 -3.72 -22.00
CA THR A 50 -25.34 -3.53 -21.58
C THR A 50 -25.20 -2.07 -21.18
N THR A 51 -24.79 -1.81 -19.94
CA THR A 51 -24.40 -0.46 -19.51
C THR A 51 -23.21 -0.01 -20.36
N ALA A 52 -23.13 1.30 -20.67
CA ALA A 52 -22.01 1.86 -21.40
C ALA A 52 -20.66 1.48 -20.75
N VAL A 53 -19.62 1.25 -21.55
CA VAL A 53 -18.28 0.89 -21.05
C VAL A 53 -17.76 2.01 -20.13
N THR A 54 -17.70 1.74 -18.83
CA THR A 54 -17.20 2.67 -17.80
C THR A 54 -15.72 2.42 -17.54
N LYS A 55 -14.91 3.49 -17.60
CA LYS A 55 -13.45 3.47 -17.35
C LYS A 55 -13.08 3.42 -15.85
N ASP A 56 -14.03 3.13 -14.98
CA ASP A 56 -13.87 3.24 -13.53
C ASP A 56 -13.03 2.10 -12.94
N ILE A 57 -12.98 0.95 -13.61
CA ILE A 57 -12.15 -0.20 -13.19
C ILE A 57 -10.67 0.11 -13.42
N ASP A 58 -10.32 0.78 -14.53
CA ASP A 58 -8.94 1.15 -14.84
C ASP A 58 -8.39 2.16 -13.83
N SER A 59 -9.22 3.12 -13.40
CA SER A 59 -8.83 4.09 -12.37
C SER A 59 -8.71 3.42 -11.00
N ALA A 60 -9.64 2.52 -10.63
CA ALA A 60 -9.53 1.73 -9.41
C ALA A 60 -8.25 0.87 -9.38
N ALA A 61 -7.93 0.18 -10.49
CA ALA A 61 -6.74 -0.64 -10.61
C ALA A 61 -5.44 0.19 -10.44
N LYS A 62 -5.40 1.42 -11.00
CA LYS A 62 -4.26 2.34 -10.81
C LYS A 62 -4.04 2.73 -9.36
N PHE A 63 -5.11 3.01 -8.61
CA PHE A 63 -4.99 3.34 -7.20
C PHE A 63 -4.56 2.14 -6.35
N ILE A 64 -5.05 0.94 -6.66
CA ILE A 64 -4.60 -0.29 -6.00
C ILE A 64 -3.12 -0.56 -6.30
N GLY A 65 -2.70 -0.45 -7.56
CA GLY A 65 -1.30 -0.60 -7.96
C GLY A 65 -0.38 0.43 -7.30
N ALA A 66 -0.81 1.69 -7.26
CA ALA A 66 -0.09 2.76 -6.55
C ALA A 66 0.03 2.46 -5.05
N GLY A 67 -1.05 2.01 -4.40
CA GLY A 67 -1.04 1.59 -2.99
C GLY A 67 -0.09 0.42 -2.74
N ALA A 68 -0.14 -0.63 -3.57
CA ALA A 68 0.73 -1.79 -3.47
C ALA A 68 2.22 -1.42 -3.63
N ALA A 69 2.54 -0.48 -4.51
CA ALA A 69 3.91 0.00 -4.68
C ALA A 69 4.47 0.66 -3.40
N THR A 70 3.64 1.34 -2.61
CA THR A 70 4.08 1.99 -1.35
C THR A 70 4.46 1.01 -0.24
N VAL A 71 4.01 -0.25 -0.31
CA VAL A 71 4.36 -1.27 0.70
C VAL A 71 5.87 -1.47 0.80
N GLY A 72 6.61 -1.17 -0.28
CA GLY A 72 8.07 -1.24 -0.27
C GLY A 72 8.74 -0.32 0.75
N VAL A 73 8.11 0.80 1.14
CA VAL A 73 8.68 1.71 2.15
C VAL A 73 8.77 1.05 3.52
N ALA A 74 7.84 0.13 3.85
CA ALA A 74 7.88 -0.62 5.10
C ALA A 74 9.15 -1.50 5.20
N GLY A 75 9.58 -2.09 4.08
CA GLY A 75 10.82 -2.83 4.00
C GLY A 75 12.03 -1.96 4.33
N SER A 76 12.04 -0.70 3.85
CA SER A 76 13.12 0.26 4.16
C SER A 76 13.20 0.54 5.66
N GLY A 77 12.08 0.85 6.29
CA GLY A 77 12.03 1.10 7.74
C GLY A 77 12.58 -0.06 8.57
N ILE A 78 12.23 -1.30 8.20
CA ILE A 78 12.73 -2.51 8.87
C ILE A 78 14.25 -2.63 8.66
N GLY A 79 14.73 -2.57 7.42
CA GLY A 79 16.14 -2.79 7.13
C GLY A 79 17.03 -1.74 7.77
N ILE A 80 16.66 -0.46 7.70
CA ILE A 80 17.36 0.64 8.37
C ILE A 80 17.39 0.42 9.88
N GLY A 81 16.26 0.10 10.49
CA GLY A 81 16.17 -0.18 11.93
C GLY A 81 17.12 -1.30 12.35
N VAL A 82 17.24 -2.36 11.55
CA VAL A 82 18.19 -3.45 11.80
C VAL A 82 19.64 -2.98 11.66
N VAL A 83 20.00 -2.25 10.60
CA VAL A 83 21.38 -1.75 10.40
C VAL A 83 21.82 -0.88 11.56
N PHE A 84 21.01 0.10 11.94
CA PHE A 84 21.35 1.01 13.04
C PHE A 84 21.28 0.32 14.41
N GLY A 85 20.37 -0.63 14.62
CA GLY A 85 20.35 -1.48 15.82
C GLY A 85 21.65 -2.28 15.96
N CYS A 86 22.09 -2.93 14.89
CA CYS A 86 23.34 -3.66 14.85
C CYS A 86 24.57 -2.75 14.97
N LEU A 87 24.53 -1.52 14.45
CA LEU A 87 25.58 -0.51 14.66
C LEU A 87 25.77 -0.19 16.14
N ILE A 88 24.69 0.07 16.87
CA ILE A 88 24.76 0.38 18.31
C ILE A 88 25.36 -0.81 19.06
N ILE A 89 24.88 -2.02 18.78
CA ILE A 89 25.37 -3.25 19.42
C ILE A 89 26.85 -3.49 19.04
N GLY A 90 27.22 -3.35 17.78
CA GLY A 90 28.60 -3.53 17.31
C GLY A 90 29.56 -2.50 17.90
N TYR A 91 29.13 -1.24 18.00
CA TYR A 91 29.94 -0.18 18.62
C TYR A 91 30.13 -0.41 20.11
N ALA A 92 29.08 -0.83 20.83
CA ALA A 92 29.16 -1.16 22.25
C ALA A 92 30.14 -2.31 22.54
N ARG A 93 30.35 -3.21 21.57
CA ARG A 93 31.29 -4.33 21.72
C ARG A 93 32.74 -3.93 21.47
N ASN A 94 32.99 -3.07 20.49
CA ASN A 94 34.35 -2.69 20.09
C ASN A 94 34.42 -1.20 19.68
N PRO A 95 34.60 -0.28 20.64
CA PRO A 95 34.57 1.16 20.37
C PRO A 95 35.74 1.66 19.52
N SER A 96 36.86 0.93 19.45
CA SER A 96 38.02 1.26 18.62
C SER A 96 37.75 1.19 17.11
N LEU A 97 36.71 0.47 16.68
CA LEU A 97 36.37 0.25 15.28
C LEU A 97 35.30 1.21 14.74
N LYS A 98 34.92 2.23 15.53
CA LYS A 98 33.81 3.18 15.25
C LYS A 98 33.73 3.63 13.80
N GLN A 99 34.83 4.12 13.24
CA GLN A 99 34.84 4.70 11.90
C GLN A 99 34.47 3.68 10.82
N GLN A 100 34.97 2.44 10.94
CA GLN A 100 34.71 1.40 9.95
C GLN A 100 33.28 0.83 10.07
N ILE A 101 32.84 0.49 11.27
CA ILE A 101 31.47 -0.01 11.47
C ILE A 101 30.41 1.04 11.13
N PHE A 102 30.70 2.32 11.38
CA PHE A 102 29.83 3.41 10.96
C PHE A 102 29.79 3.53 9.44
N SER A 103 30.94 3.44 8.76
CA SER A 103 30.98 3.41 7.29
C SER A 103 30.16 2.26 6.70
N TYR A 104 30.26 1.05 7.28
CA TYR A 104 29.44 -0.09 6.87
C TYR A 104 27.95 0.10 7.17
N ALA A 105 27.60 0.76 8.26
CA ALA A 105 26.21 1.09 8.56
C ALA A 105 25.63 2.09 7.57
N ILE A 106 26.38 3.14 7.20
CA ILE A 106 25.92 4.10 6.19
C ILE A 106 25.84 3.47 4.80
N LEU A 107 26.78 2.58 4.45
CA LEU A 107 26.70 1.79 3.23
C LEU A 107 25.43 0.92 3.23
N GLY A 108 25.17 0.20 4.32
CA GLY A 108 23.97 -0.61 4.48
C GLY A 108 22.67 0.21 4.43
N PHE A 109 22.65 1.40 5.01
CA PHE A 109 21.55 2.36 4.95
C PHE A 109 21.29 2.84 3.52
N ALA A 110 22.33 3.24 2.79
CA ALA A 110 22.18 3.73 1.42
C ALA A 110 21.66 2.64 0.47
N LEU A 111 22.18 1.41 0.60
CA LEU A 111 21.71 0.26 -0.18
C LEU A 111 20.29 -0.17 0.21
N SER A 112 19.94 -0.01 1.48
CA SER A 112 18.61 -0.25 2.02
C SER A 112 17.56 0.68 1.39
N GLU A 113 17.87 1.97 1.28
CA GLU A 113 16.97 2.96 0.66
C GLU A 113 16.72 2.69 -0.83
N ALA A 114 17.72 2.19 -1.56
CA ALA A 114 17.60 1.94 -3.00
C ALA A 114 16.63 0.79 -3.34
N MET A 115 16.40 -0.15 -2.41
CA MET A 115 15.78 -1.45 -2.70
C MET A 115 14.31 -1.62 -2.27
N GLY A 116 13.71 -0.62 -1.61
CA GLY A 116 12.30 -0.67 -1.21
C GLY A 116 11.97 -1.88 -0.31
N LEU A 117 11.04 -2.75 -0.73
CA LEU A 117 10.52 -3.84 0.12
C LEU A 117 11.60 -4.85 0.52
N PHE A 118 12.57 -5.10 -0.36
CA PHE A 118 13.64 -6.08 -0.16
C PHE A 118 14.72 -5.59 0.81
N CYS A 119 14.63 -4.33 1.25
CA CYS A 119 15.56 -3.72 2.19
C CYS A 119 15.69 -4.48 3.51
N ALA A 120 14.62 -5.13 4.01
CA ALA A 120 14.70 -5.93 5.22
C ALA A 120 15.83 -6.99 5.15
N GLY A 121 16.00 -7.62 3.98
CA GLY A 121 17.10 -8.55 3.73
C GLY A 121 18.47 -7.87 3.80
N ILE A 122 18.66 -6.76 3.09
CA ILE A 122 19.90 -5.97 3.12
C ILE A 122 20.25 -5.54 4.54
N GLY A 123 19.27 -5.09 5.31
CA GLY A 123 19.48 -4.67 6.68
C GLY A 123 20.00 -5.78 7.58
N THR A 124 19.49 -7.00 7.43
CA THR A 124 20.03 -8.16 8.16
C THR A 124 21.43 -8.57 7.71
N VAL A 125 21.73 -8.49 6.41
CA VAL A 125 23.06 -8.79 5.84
C VAL A 125 24.11 -7.81 6.37
N PHE A 126 23.85 -6.50 6.26
CA PHE A 126 24.75 -5.47 6.77
C PHE A 126 24.79 -5.42 8.30
N GLY A 127 23.68 -5.69 8.98
CA GLY A 127 23.66 -5.84 10.44
C GLY A 127 24.55 -6.98 10.92
N SER A 128 24.51 -8.11 10.23
CA SER A 128 25.38 -9.27 10.50
C SER A 128 26.85 -8.96 10.21
N LEU A 129 27.14 -8.22 9.14
CA LEU A 129 28.49 -7.71 8.84
C LEU A 129 29.03 -6.85 9.98
N ILE A 130 28.24 -5.89 10.47
CA ILE A 130 28.66 -4.97 11.53
C ILE A 130 28.93 -5.73 12.84
N ILE A 131 28.01 -6.59 13.26
CA ILE A 131 28.19 -7.39 14.48
C ILE A 131 29.35 -8.38 14.32
N GLY A 132 29.46 -9.02 13.16
CA GLY A 132 30.54 -9.97 12.88
C GLY A 132 31.91 -9.31 12.89
N TYR A 133 32.04 -8.13 12.27
CA TYR A 133 33.29 -7.37 12.28
C TYR A 133 33.63 -6.85 13.68
N ALA A 134 32.63 -6.41 14.44
CA ALA A 134 32.77 -6.06 15.85
C ALA A 134 33.08 -7.25 16.76
N ARG A 135 32.94 -8.51 16.30
CA ARG A 135 33.36 -9.69 17.06
C ARG A 135 34.80 -10.07 16.75
N ASN A 136 35.09 -10.23 15.47
CA ASN A 136 36.35 -10.79 14.98
C ASN A 136 36.91 -9.90 13.85
N PRO A 137 37.74 -8.89 14.17
CA PRO A 137 38.25 -7.94 13.18
C PRO A 137 39.20 -8.57 12.15
N SER A 138 39.80 -9.71 12.47
CA SER A 138 40.71 -10.46 11.59
C SER A 138 40.03 -10.98 10.32
N LEU A 139 38.72 -11.22 10.35
CA LEU A 139 37.96 -11.82 9.24
C LEU A 139 37.27 -10.78 8.33
N LYS A 140 37.66 -9.50 8.41
CA LYS A 140 36.98 -8.39 7.71
C LYS A 140 36.72 -8.63 6.22
N GLN A 141 37.71 -9.16 5.50
CA GLN A 141 37.65 -9.35 4.05
C GLN A 141 36.63 -10.42 3.67
N GLN A 142 36.59 -11.52 4.44
CA GLN A 142 35.65 -12.62 4.22
C GLN A 142 34.23 -12.20 4.57
N LEU A 143 34.03 -11.53 5.71
CA LEU A 143 32.71 -11.03 6.10
C LEU A 143 32.16 -10.02 5.10
N PHE A 144 33.01 -9.11 4.60
CA PHE A 144 32.61 -8.17 3.56
C PHE A 144 32.25 -8.90 2.26
N SER A 145 33.04 -9.89 1.84
CA SER A 145 32.72 -10.70 0.66
C SER A 145 31.38 -11.43 0.79
N TYR A 146 31.07 -11.99 1.97
CA TYR A 146 29.76 -12.59 2.23
C TYR A 146 28.63 -11.57 2.25
N ALA A 147 28.86 -10.36 2.76
CA ALA A 147 27.88 -9.29 2.72
C ALA A 147 27.56 -8.86 1.29
N ILE A 148 28.59 -8.72 0.44
CA ILE A 148 28.39 -8.39 -0.98
C ILE A 148 27.67 -9.52 -1.73
N LEU A 149 27.97 -10.78 -1.42
CA LEU A 149 27.22 -11.92 -1.97
C LEU A 149 25.73 -11.85 -1.59
N GLY A 150 25.43 -11.62 -0.31
CA GLY A 150 24.05 -11.49 0.18
C GLY A 150 23.32 -10.28 -0.42
N PHE A 151 24.03 -9.16 -0.60
CA PHE A 151 23.53 -7.98 -1.30
C PHE A 151 23.19 -8.30 -2.77
N ALA A 152 24.11 -8.92 -3.51
CA ALA A 152 23.91 -9.26 -4.92
C ALA A 152 22.71 -10.20 -5.14
N LEU A 153 22.52 -11.19 -4.26
CA LEU A 153 21.37 -12.08 -4.31
C LEU A 153 20.05 -11.36 -4.02
N SER A 154 20.05 -10.41 -3.09
CA SER A 154 18.87 -9.59 -2.78
C SER A 154 18.54 -8.62 -3.91
N GLU A 155 19.55 -7.99 -4.51
CA GLU A 155 19.43 -7.14 -5.71
C GLU A 155 18.84 -7.92 -6.89
N ALA A 156 19.29 -9.15 -7.14
CA ALA A 156 18.76 -9.97 -8.23
C ALA A 156 17.25 -10.19 -8.11
N MET A 157 16.73 -10.35 -6.89
CA MET A 157 15.29 -10.47 -6.63
C MET A 157 14.55 -9.14 -6.80
N GLY A 158 15.14 -8.03 -6.35
CA GLY A 158 14.59 -6.69 -6.54
C GLY A 158 14.48 -6.32 -8.02
N LEU A 159 15.55 -6.52 -8.78
CA LEU A 159 15.58 -6.29 -10.23
C LEU A 159 14.64 -7.21 -10.99
N PHE A 160 14.50 -8.47 -10.55
CA PHE A 160 13.52 -9.38 -11.14
C PHE A 160 12.08 -8.87 -10.96
N CYS A 161 11.76 -8.34 -9.77
CA CYS A 161 10.45 -7.76 -9.49
C CYS A 161 10.19 -6.51 -10.34
N LEU A 162 11.21 -5.65 -10.49
CA LEU A 162 11.16 -4.44 -11.32
C LEU A 162 11.02 -4.77 -12.81
N MET A 163 11.70 -5.81 -13.29
CA MET A 163 11.54 -6.34 -14.65
C MET A 163 10.10 -6.79 -14.92
N MET A 164 9.51 -7.57 -13.99
CA MET A 164 8.12 -8.02 -14.12
C MET A 164 7.14 -6.85 -14.07
N ALA A 165 7.38 -5.85 -13.22
CA ALA A 165 6.57 -4.64 -13.19
C ALA A 165 6.59 -3.89 -14.53
N PHE A 166 7.76 -3.77 -15.17
CA PHE A 166 7.86 -3.14 -16.50
C PHE A 166 7.19 -3.96 -17.61
N LEU A 167 7.31 -5.30 -17.57
CA LEU A 167 6.58 -6.17 -18.49
C LEU A 167 5.06 -5.97 -18.36
N LEU A 168 4.54 -5.90 -17.13
CA LEU A 168 3.12 -5.65 -16.88
C LEU A 168 2.65 -4.26 -17.28
N LEU A 169 3.52 -3.24 -17.25
CA LEU A 169 3.14 -1.86 -17.56
C LEU A 169 3.23 -1.54 -19.06
N PHE A 170 4.15 -2.16 -19.79
CA PHE A 170 4.45 -1.80 -21.18
C PHE A 170 4.26 -2.93 -22.20
N ALA A 171 4.26 -4.21 -21.79
CA ALA A 171 4.16 -5.33 -22.73
C ALA A 171 2.74 -5.91 -22.87
N PHE A 172 1.85 -5.63 -21.91
CA PHE A 172 0.43 -5.99 -21.92
C PHE A 172 -0.43 -4.72 -21.87
#